data_AF-A0A812N2B9-F1
#
_entry.id   AF-A0A812N2B9-F1
#
_cell.length_a   1.000
_cell.length_b   1.000
_cell.length_c   1.000
_cell.angle_alpha   90.00
_cell.angle_beta   90.00
_cell.angle_gamma   90.00
#
_symmetry.space_group_name_H-M   'P 1'
#
loop_
_entity.id
_entity.type
_entity.pdbx_description
1 polymer ?
#
loop_
_entity_poly.entity_id
_entity_poly.type
_entity_poly.pdbx_seq_one_letter_code
_entity_poly.pdbx_strand_id
1 'polypeptide(L)'
;LHQHEVFGKGKEDFVAGFYFLLDGNPWSGFSGFVTFVIVFRLSAAYSTYWAAYTTTNGFLGDWSGAAASAVAFCRGTGASDAEVEAFLQKVIRLFSMLSACALQELSPRKSHQVWGLLTLNSGGIDKTSLATLDGSGQRVDLCYHWIQQLIVDSQRSGLLSAPPPMVSGMLGELSS
;
A
#
# COMPACT_ATOMS: atom_id res chain seq x y z
N LEU A 1 -21.27 -12.31 -27.99
CA LEU A 1 -22.43 -13.23 -27.80
C LEU A 1 -22.10 -14.46 -26.94
N HIS A 2 -20.88 -15.01 -26.97
CA HIS A 2 -20.52 -16.20 -26.16
C HIS A 2 -20.25 -15.99 -24.65
N GLN A 3 -20.03 -14.76 -24.16
CA GLN A 3 -19.74 -14.53 -22.72
C GLN A 3 -21.00 -14.48 -21.83
N HIS A 4 -22.18 -14.18 -22.39
CA HIS A 4 -23.44 -14.14 -21.63
C HIS A 4 -24.01 -15.55 -21.34
N GLU A 5 -23.75 -16.53 -22.22
CA GLU A 5 -24.23 -17.92 -22.04
C GLU A 5 -23.49 -18.66 -20.93
N VAL A 6 -22.17 -18.43 -20.77
CA VAL A 6 -21.37 -19.09 -19.73
C VAL A 6 -21.77 -18.63 -18.33
N PHE A 7 -22.14 -17.34 -18.18
CA PHE A 7 -22.58 -16.79 -16.91
C PHE A 7 -24.02 -17.19 -16.55
N GLY A 8 -24.89 -17.34 -17.56
CA GLY A 8 -26.26 -17.86 -17.38
C GLY A 8 -26.27 -19.32 -16.93
N LYS A 9 -25.46 -20.16 -17.57
CA LYS A 9 -25.36 -21.59 -17.25
C LYS A 9 -24.83 -21.84 -15.83
N GLY A 10 -23.81 -21.10 -15.39
CA GLY A 10 -23.30 -21.19 -14.03
C GLY A 10 -24.32 -20.78 -12.95
N LYS A 11 -25.26 -19.89 -13.28
CA LYS A 11 -26.34 -19.49 -12.37
C LYS A 11 -27.43 -20.55 -12.30
N GLU A 12 -27.78 -21.18 -13.41
CA GLU A 12 -28.75 -22.29 -13.46
C GLU A 12 -28.22 -23.56 -12.78
N ASP A 13 -26.95 -23.90 -13.01
CA ASP A 13 -26.28 -25.04 -12.37
C ASP A 13 -26.17 -24.84 -10.85
N PHE A 14 -25.93 -23.60 -10.40
CA PHE A 14 -25.94 -23.25 -8.99
C PHE A 14 -27.33 -23.37 -8.35
N VAL A 15 -28.37 -22.88 -9.05
CA VAL A 15 -29.76 -22.96 -8.56
C VAL A 15 -30.24 -24.41 -8.54
N ALA A 16 -29.90 -25.22 -9.55
CA ALA A 16 -30.21 -26.65 -9.60
C ALA A 16 -29.49 -27.43 -8.50
N GLY A 17 -28.21 -27.14 -8.24
CA GLY A 17 -27.46 -27.73 -7.12
C GLY A 17 -28.03 -27.35 -5.75
N PHE A 18 -28.51 -26.12 -5.59
CA PHE A 18 -29.20 -25.68 -4.38
C PHE A 18 -30.56 -26.38 -4.20
N TYR A 19 -31.34 -26.56 -5.28
CA TYR A 19 -32.61 -27.30 -5.24
C TYR A 19 -32.42 -28.77 -4.88
N PHE A 20 -31.40 -29.43 -5.43
CA PHE A 20 -31.06 -30.82 -5.11
C PHE A 20 -30.66 -30.98 -3.63
N LEU A 21 -29.98 -29.99 -3.06
CA LEU A 21 -29.69 -29.94 -1.62
C LEU A 21 -30.94 -29.66 -0.76
N LEU A 22 -32.10 -29.33 -1.31
CA LEU A 22 -33.31 -29.09 -0.52
C LEU A 22 -34.30 -30.25 -0.55
N ASP A 23 -34.06 -31.28 -1.37
CA ASP A 23 -34.96 -32.43 -1.46
C ASP A 23 -34.83 -33.37 -0.24
N GLY A 24 -35.97 -33.62 0.40
CA GLY A 24 -36.38 -34.88 1.03
C GLY A 24 -35.81 -35.35 2.38
N ASN A 25 -34.73 -34.77 2.93
CA ASN A 25 -34.15 -35.21 4.21
C ASN A 25 -33.75 -33.99 5.06
N PRO A 26 -34.05 -33.90 6.38
CA PRO A 26 -33.58 -32.81 7.25
C PRO A 26 -32.11 -32.42 7.09
N TRP A 27 -31.25 -33.37 6.72
CA TRP A 27 -29.83 -33.14 6.41
C TRP A 27 -29.58 -32.24 5.19
N SER A 28 -30.45 -32.32 4.18
CA SER A 28 -30.32 -31.58 2.93
C SER A 28 -30.62 -30.09 3.18
N GLY A 29 -31.74 -29.76 3.84
CA GLY A 29 -32.07 -28.40 4.27
C GLY A 29 -31.00 -27.73 5.13
N PHE A 30 -30.40 -28.48 6.07
CA PHE A 30 -29.26 -28.01 6.86
C PHE A 30 -28.04 -27.72 5.97
N SER A 31 -27.68 -28.63 5.07
CA SER A 31 -26.55 -28.48 4.14
C SER A 31 -26.74 -27.30 3.18
N GLY A 32 -27.97 -27.07 2.70
CA GLY A 32 -28.33 -25.91 1.88
C GLY A 32 -28.15 -24.59 2.62
N PHE A 33 -28.60 -24.51 3.88
CA PHE A 33 -28.40 -23.32 4.71
C PHE A 33 -26.92 -23.05 5.00
N VAL A 34 -26.15 -24.08 5.37
CA VAL A 34 -24.70 -23.95 5.62
C VAL A 34 -23.98 -23.47 4.36
N THR A 35 -24.29 -24.06 3.20
CA THR A 35 -23.69 -23.65 1.93
C THR A 35 -24.01 -22.20 1.59
N PHE A 36 -25.27 -21.79 1.77
CA PHE A 36 -25.69 -20.40 1.57
C PHE A 36 -24.93 -19.43 2.49
N VAL A 37 -24.83 -19.75 3.78
CA VAL A 37 -24.10 -18.92 4.75
C VAL A 37 -22.63 -18.81 4.39
N ILE A 38 -21.98 -19.91 3.98
CA ILE A 38 -20.57 -19.90 3.59
C ILE A 38 -20.37 -19.03 2.34
N VAL A 39 -21.18 -19.20 1.31
CA VAL A 39 -21.07 -18.42 0.06
C VAL A 39 -21.29 -16.93 0.32
N PHE A 40 -22.31 -16.58 1.11
CA PHE A 40 -22.59 -15.18 1.44
C PHE A 40 -21.45 -14.54 2.25
N ARG A 41 -20.95 -15.24 3.27
CA ARG A 41 -19.81 -14.79 4.09
C ARG A 41 -18.54 -14.65 3.27
N LEU A 42 -18.28 -15.59 2.35
CA LEU A 42 -17.09 -15.56 1.50
C LEU A 42 -17.17 -14.42 0.48
N SER A 43 -18.35 -14.16 -0.08
CA SER A 43 -18.56 -13.04 -1.01
C SER A 43 -18.30 -11.68 -0.34
N ALA A 44 -18.86 -11.46 0.85
CA ALA A 44 -18.63 -10.24 1.62
C ALA A 44 -17.15 -10.07 2.02
N ALA A 45 -16.51 -11.15 2.47
CA ALA A 45 -15.08 -11.15 2.82
C ALA A 45 -14.20 -10.88 1.59
N TYR A 46 -14.50 -11.49 0.44
CA TYR A 46 -13.75 -11.32 -0.80
C TYR A 46 -13.82 -9.87 -1.31
N SER A 47 -15.00 -9.25 -1.28
CA SER A 47 -15.16 -7.85 -1.68
C SER A 47 -14.33 -6.91 -0.80
N THR A 48 -14.34 -7.12 0.52
CA THR A 48 -13.55 -6.33 1.47
C THR A 48 -12.05 -6.57 1.28
N TYR A 49 -11.63 -7.82 1.06
CA TYR A 49 -10.24 -8.17 0.81
C TYR A 49 -9.69 -7.49 -0.44
N TRP A 50 -10.43 -7.54 -1.55
CA TRP A 50 -10.00 -6.88 -2.79
C TRP A 50 -10.02 -5.35 -2.65
N ALA A 51 -11.00 -4.77 -1.96
CA ALA A 51 -10.99 -3.34 -1.66
C ALA A 51 -9.72 -2.93 -0.90
N ALA A 52 -9.36 -3.66 0.18
CA ALA A 52 -8.13 -3.40 0.91
C ALA A 52 -6.86 -3.60 0.06
N TYR A 53 -6.81 -4.66 -0.74
CA TYR A 53 -5.66 -4.99 -1.59
C TYR A 53 -5.46 -3.95 -2.70
N THR A 54 -6.52 -3.52 -3.40
CA THR A 54 -6.43 -2.46 -4.44
C THR A 54 -5.93 -1.17 -3.82
N THR A 55 -6.55 -0.71 -2.73
CA THR A 55 -6.18 0.54 -2.06
C THR A 55 -4.73 0.52 -1.57
N THR A 56 -4.29 -0.58 -0.95
CA THR A 56 -2.91 -0.70 -0.45
C THR A 56 -1.89 -0.68 -1.59
N ASN A 57 -2.16 -1.39 -2.70
CA ASN A 57 -1.25 -1.39 -3.85
C ASN A 57 -1.26 -0.06 -4.62
N GLY A 58 -2.38 0.67 -4.62
CA GLY A 58 -2.48 2.01 -5.20
C GLY A 58 -1.49 2.97 -4.56
N PHE A 59 -1.61 3.19 -3.24
CA PHE A 59 -0.72 4.10 -2.52
C PHE A 59 0.76 3.67 -2.60
N LEU A 60 1.06 2.37 -2.53
CA LEU A 60 2.44 1.88 -2.72
C LEU A 60 2.97 2.18 -4.13
N GLY A 61 2.11 2.09 -5.14
CA GLY A 61 2.42 2.47 -6.52
C GLY A 61 2.77 3.95 -6.62
N ASP A 62 1.90 4.81 -6.07
CA ASP A 62 2.07 6.27 -6.10
C ASP A 62 3.34 6.70 -5.34
N TRP A 63 3.61 6.11 -4.17
CA TRP A 63 4.84 6.37 -3.42
C TRP A 63 6.11 5.93 -4.17
N SER A 64 6.05 4.80 -4.87
CA SER A 64 7.17 4.33 -5.69
C SER A 64 7.40 5.20 -6.93
N GLY A 65 6.31 5.70 -7.54
CA GLY A 65 6.35 6.65 -8.64
C GLY A 65 6.95 7.99 -8.22
N ALA A 66 6.51 8.54 -7.10
CA ALA A 66 7.07 9.76 -6.53
C ALA A 66 8.56 9.61 -6.19
N ALA A 67 8.98 8.47 -5.64
CA ALA A 67 10.39 8.19 -5.40
C ALA A 67 11.21 8.15 -6.70
N ALA A 68 10.68 7.53 -7.77
CA ALA A 68 11.33 7.49 -9.08
C ALA A 68 11.44 8.89 -9.71
N SER A 69 10.41 9.72 -9.56
CA SER A 69 10.42 11.13 -10.00
C SER A 69 11.48 11.94 -9.25
N ALA A 70 11.62 11.76 -7.93
CA ALA A 70 12.67 12.41 -7.14
C ALA A 70 14.07 12.04 -7.64
N VAL A 71 14.30 10.77 -7.98
CA VAL A 71 15.58 10.30 -8.56
C VAL A 71 15.83 10.94 -9.93
N ALA A 72 14.81 11.01 -10.78
CA ALA A 72 14.92 11.60 -12.11
C ALA A 72 15.29 13.09 -12.05
N PHE A 73 14.71 13.84 -11.11
CA PHE A 73 14.97 15.27 -10.93
C PHE A 73 16.37 15.60 -10.41
N CYS A 74 17.04 14.64 -9.78
CA CYS A 74 18.42 14.78 -9.36
C CYS A 74 19.43 14.64 -10.52
N ARG A 75 19.04 14.09 -11.68
CA ARG A 75 19.99 13.86 -12.81
C ARG A 75 20.44 15.14 -13.51
N GLY A 76 19.72 16.24 -13.36
CA GLY A 76 20.00 17.52 -14.02
C GLY A 76 20.63 18.58 -13.12
N THR A 77 21.08 18.20 -11.92
CA THR A 77 21.66 19.15 -10.96
C THR A 77 23.16 19.39 -11.20
N GLY A 78 23.64 20.57 -10.83
CA GLY A 78 25.06 20.91 -10.78
C GLY A 78 25.73 20.62 -9.43
N ALA A 79 25.01 20.00 -8.49
CA ALA A 79 25.53 19.60 -7.19
C ALA A 79 26.54 18.45 -7.28
N SER A 80 27.30 18.22 -6.22
CA SER A 80 28.29 17.14 -6.22
C SER A 80 27.62 15.76 -6.22
N ASP A 81 28.22 14.80 -6.93
CA ASP A 81 27.72 13.41 -6.99
C ASP A 81 27.54 12.79 -5.59
N ALA A 82 28.39 13.17 -4.63
CA ALA A 82 28.31 12.71 -3.25
C ALA A 82 27.07 13.23 -2.51
N GLU A 83 26.67 14.49 -2.74
CA GLU A 83 25.46 15.08 -2.15
C GLU A 83 24.20 14.48 -2.77
N VAL A 84 24.22 14.25 -4.09
CA VAL A 84 23.12 13.58 -4.79
C VAL A 84 22.93 12.17 -4.26
N GLU A 85 24.00 11.37 -4.16
CA GLU A 85 23.94 10.01 -3.63
C GLU A 85 23.42 9.99 -2.17
N ALA A 86 23.90 10.92 -1.33
CA ALA A 86 23.43 11.01 0.05
C ALA A 86 21.93 11.36 0.15
N PHE A 87 21.42 12.21 -0.74
CA PHE A 87 20.00 12.53 -0.82
C PHE A 87 19.18 11.33 -1.31
N LEU A 88 19.58 10.70 -2.41
CA LEU A 88 18.88 9.54 -2.99
C LEU A 88 18.77 8.40 -1.97
N GLN A 89 19.86 8.11 -1.26
CA GLN A 89 19.86 7.12 -0.19
C GLN A 89 18.89 7.47 0.93
N LYS A 90 18.82 8.73 1.35
CA LYS A 90 17.87 9.16 2.40
C LYS A 90 16.41 9.04 1.93
N VAL A 91 16.11 9.51 0.72
CA VAL A 91 14.76 9.47 0.14
C VAL A 91 14.26 8.03 0.02
N ILE A 92 15.04 7.14 -0.61
CA ILE A 92 14.64 5.74 -0.83
C ILE A 92 14.43 5.00 0.51
N ARG A 93 15.27 5.27 1.52
CA ARG A 93 15.13 4.68 2.86
C ARG A 93 13.84 5.15 3.54
N LEU A 94 13.51 6.44 3.47
CA LEU A 94 12.27 6.99 4.02
C LEU A 94 11.03 6.40 3.34
N PHE A 95 11.03 6.25 2.01
CA PHE A 95 9.93 5.59 1.29
C PHE A 95 9.76 4.11 1.65
N SER A 96 10.87 3.39 1.83
CA SER A 96 10.83 2.01 2.32
C SER A 96 10.26 1.92 3.73
N MET A 97 10.62 2.85 4.62
CA MET A 97 10.08 2.92 5.97
C MET A 97 8.59 3.29 6.00
N LEU A 98 8.17 4.28 5.19
CA LEU A 98 6.76 4.66 5.04
C LEU A 98 5.90 3.45 4.65
N SER A 99 6.36 2.73 3.61
CA SER A 99 5.68 1.52 3.11
C SER A 99 5.61 0.41 4.17
N ALA A 100 6.69 0.20 4.92
CA ALA A 100 6.72 -0.79 5.99
C ALA A 100 5.80 -0.41 7.17
N CYS A 101 5.80 0.86 7.59
CA CYS A 101 4.91 1.36 8.64
C CYS A 101 3.44 1.21 8.24
N ALA A 102 3.08 1.55 7.00
CA ALA A 102 1.71 1.41 6.51
C ALA A 102 1.24 -0.06 6.50
N LEU A 103 2.09 -0.98 6.03
CA LEU A 103 1.79 -2.41 6.04
C LEU A 103 1.74 -3.00 7.45
N GLN A 104 2.49 -2.44 8.40
CA GLN A 104 2.47 -2.86 9.79
C GLN A 104 1.16 -2.47 10.48
N GLU A 105 0.64 -1.26 10.24
CA GLU A 105 -0.66 -0.81 10.77
C GLU A 105 -1.82 -1.68 10.23
N LEU A 106 -1.73 -2.15 8.99
CA LEU A 106 -2.71 -3.06 8.39
C LEU A 106 -2.61 -4.50 8.93
N SER A 107 -1.49 -4.85 9.58
CA SER A 107 -1.25 -6.22 10.02
C SER A 107 -2.00 -6.49 11.34
N PRO A 108 -2.81 -7.57 11.43
CA PRO A 108 -3.55 -7.90 12.65
C PRO A 108 -2.62 -8.34 13.81
N ARG A 109 -1.33 -8.54 13.55
CA ARG A 109 -0.34 -8.91 14.56
C ARG A 109 0.09 -7.66 15.33
N LYS A 110 -0.31 -7.58 16.61
CA LYS A 110 0.24 -6.67 17.63
C LYS A 110 1.70 -6.98 18.01
N SER A 111 2.52 -7.38 17.05
CA SER A 111 3.95 -7.53 17.27
C SER A 111 4.53 -6.13 17.33
N HIS A 112 4.72 -5.61 18.55
CA HIS A 112 5.42 -4.36 18.88
C HIS A 112 6.90 -4.34 18.45
N GLN A 113 7.29 -5.09 17.42
CA GLN A 113 8.59 -4.91 16.80
C GLN A 113 8.40 -3.94 15.64
N VAL A 114 8.86 -2.71 15.86
CA VAL A 114 8.94 -1.57 14.93
C VAL A 114 9.54 -1.94 13.56
N TRP A 115 10.27 -3.06 13.51
CA TRP A 115 10.99 -3.57 12.33
C TRP A 115 10.57 -5.00 11.95
N GLY A 116 9.31 -5.38 12.21
CA GLY A 116 8.79 -6.70 11.80
C GLY A 116 8.80 -6.92 10.28
N LEU A 117 8.89 -5.84 9.50
CA LEU A 117 9.08 -5.83 8.05
C LEU A 117 10.48 -5.38 7.69
N LEU A 118 11.08 -6.02 6.68
CA LEU A 118 12.42 -5.70 6.18
C LEU A 118 12.41 -4.30 5.52
N THR A 119 12.86 -3.28 6.25
CA THR A 119 13.11 -1.96 5.69
C THR A 119 14.51 -1.86 5.11
N LEU A 120 14.69 -1.09 4.05
CA LEU A 120 16.00 -0.78 3.49
C LEU A 120 16.81 0.08 4.48
N ASN A 121 17.81 -0.54 5.13
CA ASN A 121 18.82 0.09 6.01
C ASN A 121 18.29 1.23 6.91
N SER A 122 17.48 0.87 7.91
CA SER A 122 16.98 1.81 8.92
C SER A 122 18.07 2.48 9.75
N GLY A 123 19.22 1.82 9.92
CA GLY A 123 20.37 2.36 10.66
C GLY A 123 21.05 3.57 10.00
N GLY A 124 20.66 3.93 8.78
CA GLY A 124 21.13 5.15 8.11
C GLY A 124 20.38 6.43 8.51
N ILE A 125 19.32 6.33 9.31
CA ILE A 125 18.60 7.47 9.89
C ILE A 125 19.13 7.72 11.31
N ASP A 126 19.14 8.98 11.73
CA ASP A 126 19.59 9.36 13.06
C ASP A 126 18.82 8.60 14.15
N LYS A 127 19.55 8.15 15.18
CA LYS A 127 19.00 7.31 16.25
C LYS A 127 17.93 8.05 17.05
N THR A 128 18.02 9.38 17.15
CA THR A 128 17.00 10.18 17.84
C THR A 128 15.70 10.26 17.04
N SER A 129 15.79 10.39 15.72
CA SER A 129 14.63 10.33 14.84
C SER A 129 13.97 8.97 14.88
N LEU A 130 14.74 7.87 14.85
CA LEU A 130 14.20 6.52 14.99
C LEU A 130 13.50 6.29 16.34
N ALA A 131 14.05 6.83 17.43
CA ALA A 131 13.41 6.76 18.75
C ALA A 131 12.11 7.58 18.80
N THR A 132 12.08 8.74 18.14
CA THR A 132 10.87 9.56 17.98
C THR A 132 9.79 8.81 17.20
N LEU A 133 10.19 8.10 16.13
CA LEU A 133 9.26 7.28 15.34
C LEU A 133 8.68 6.12 16.16
N ASP A 134 9.51 5.42 16.92
CA ASP A 134 9.07 4.31 17.76
C ASP A 134 8.05 4.77 18.83
N GLY A 135 8.34 5.90 19.49
CA GLY A 135 7.47 6.50 20.50
C GLY A 135 6.21 7.20 19.95
N SER A 136 6.11 7.39 18.64
CA SER A 136 4.95 8.05 18.03
C SER A 136 3.80 7.09 17.75
N GLY A 137 2.57 7.52 18.02
CA GLY A 137 1.35 6.76 17.69
C GLY A 137 0.93 6.85 16.22
N GLN A 138 1.53 7.76 15.44
CA GLN A 138 1.20 8.02 14.03
C GLN A 138 2.47 7.97 13.17
N ARG A 139 3.03 6.77 13.02
CA ARG A 139 4.33 6.55 12.37
C ARG A 139 4.31 6.86 10.87
N VAL A 140 3.21 6.53 10.20
CA VAL A 140 3.02 6.74 8.77
C VAL A 140 3.03 8.23 8.45
N ASP A 141 2.24 9.02 9.17
CA ASP A 141 2.15 10.48 8.98
C ASP A 141 3.49 11.17 9.24
N LEU A 142 4.25 10.69 10.23
CA LEU A 142 5.57 11.22 10.57
C LEU A 142 6.60 10.97 9.45
N CYS A 143 6.65 9.73 8.93
CA CYS A 143 7.48 9.39 7.77
C CYS A 143 7.09 10.20 6.52
N TYR A 144 5.78 10.37 6.29
CA TYR A 144 5.27 11.18 5.19
C TYR A 144 5.73 12.63 5.30
N HIS A 145 5.60 13.23 6.48
CA HIS A 145 6.04 14.60 6.73
C HIS A 145 7.56 14.77 6.52
N TRP A 146 8.37 13.82 6.97
CA TRP A 146 9.83 13.86 6.75
C TRP A 146 10.22 13.80 5.28
N ILE A 147 9.49 13.05 4.46
CA ILE A 147 9.70 13.00 3.01
C ILE A 147 9.40 14.38 2.40
N GLN A 148 8.28 15.00 2.77
CA GLN A 148 7.93 16.34 2.28
C GLN A 148 8.97 17.39 2.69
N GLN A 149 9.42 17.38 3.95
CA GLN A 149 10.48 18.26 4.43
C GLN A 149 11.77 18.08 3.63
N LEU A 150 12.19 16.83 3.43
CA LEU A 150 13.41 16.51 2.70
C LEU A 150 13.37 16.98 1.23
N ILE A 151 12.20 16.88 0.58
CA ILE A 151 11.99 17.35 -0.80
C ILE A 151 12.01 18.88 -0.87
N VAL A 152 11.36 19.57 0.07
CA VAL A 152 11.34 21.04 0.11
C VAL A 152 12.73 21.60 0.39
N ASP A 153 13.47 20.98 1.31
CA ASP A 153 14.83 21.39 1.63
C ASP A 153 15.79 21.16 0.46
N SER A 154 15.65 20.07 -0.29
CA SER A 154 16.47 19.78 -1.47
C SER A 154 16.13 20.65 -2.68
N GLN A 155 14.89 21.14 -2.77
CA GLN A 155 14.51 22.17 -3.74
C GLN A 155 15.15 23.52 -3.38
N ARG A 156 15.17 23.89 -2.09
CA ARG A 156 15.79 25.14 -1.63
C ARG A 156 17.30 25.16 -1.81
N SER A 157 17.97 24.02 -1.63
CA SER A 157 19.42 23.90 -1.82
C SER A 157 19.86 23.82 -3.29
N GLY A 158 18.93 23.68 -4.23
CA GLY A 158 19.23 23.51 -5.66
C GLY A 158 19.66 22.09 -6.05
N LEU A 159 19.52 21.12 -5.14
CA LEU A 159 19.82 19.71 -5.42
C LEU A 159 18.80 19.11 -6.39
N LEU A 160 17.53 19.53 -6.29
CA LEU A 160 16.50 19.23 -7.28
C LEU A 160 16.51 20.28 -8.39
N SER A 161 16.85 19.87 -9.60
CA SER A 161 16.86 20.73 -10.81
C SER A 161 15.45 20.89 -11.42
N ALA A 162 14.43 20.30 -10.79
CA ALA A 162 13.08 20.30 -11.32
C ALA A 162 12.35 21.63 -11.10
N PRO A 163 11.55 22.09 -12.08
CA PRO A 163 10.65 23.22 -11.91
C PRO A 163 9.67 23.01 -10.73
N PRO A 164 9.34 24.07 -9.96
CA PRO A 164 8.35 24.01 -8.88
C PRO A 164 7.02 23.28 -9.17
N PRO A 165 6.42 23.38 -10.39
CA PRO A 165 5.21 22.63 -10.69
C PRO A 165 5.41 21.10 -10.73
N MET A 166 6.61 20.62 -11.08
CA MET A 166 6.89 19.18 -11.12
C MET A 166 7.07 18.60 -9.72
N VAL A 167 7.66 19.39 -8.81
CA VAL A 167 7.74 19.03 -7.38
C VAL A 167 6.34 18.99 -6.76
N SER A 168 5.49 19.97 -7.10
CA SER A 168 4.10 19.99 -6.66
C SER A 168 3.29 18.80 -7.21
N GLY A 169 3.55 18.39 -8.46
CA GLY A 169 2.97 17.18 -9.05
C GLY A 169 3.38 15.90 -8.32
N MET A 170 4.68 15.74 -8.04
CA MET A 170 5.21 14.61 -7.27
C MET A 170 4.63 14.57 -5.84
N LEU A 171 4.46 15.72 -5.18
CA LEU A 171 3.78 15.79 -3.88
C LEU A 171 2.28 15.48 -3.97
N GLY A 172 1.65 15.83 -5.10
CA GLY A 172 0.26 15.48 -5.40
C GLY A 172 0.06 13.97 -5.56
N GLU A 173 0.97 13.30 -6.27
CA GLU A 173 0.99 11.83 -6.40
C GLU A 173 1.05 11.15 -5.03
N LEU A 174 1.85 11.69 -4.09
CA LEU A 174 1.94 11.16 -2.72
C LEU A 174 0.63 11.24 -1.92
N SER A 175 -0.29 12.12 -2.30
CA SER A 175 -1.56 12.37 -1.61
C SER A 175 -2.78 11.75 -2.29
N SER A 176 -2.60 11.13 -3.46
CA SER A 176 -3.66 10.58 -4.29
C SER A 176 -4.19 9.25 -3.76
#